data_AF-A0A7V9HL67-F1
#
_entry.id   AF-A0A7V9HL67-F1
#
_cell.length_a   1.000
_cell.length_b   1.000
_cell.length_c   1.000
_cell.angle_alpha   90.00
_cell.angle_beta   90.00
_cell.angle_gamma   90.00
#
_symmetry.space_group_name_H-M   'P 1'
#
loop_
_entity.id
_entity.type
_entity.pdbx_description
1 polymer ?
#
loop_
_entity_poly.entity_id
_entity_poly.type
_entity_poly.pdbx_seq_one_letter_code
_entity_poly.pdbx_strand_id
1 'polypeptide(L)'
;MGGYALTTDEEFVWRVGRGEVTLRRAGDAWTVKYTAVGRLLGPRQVLYEALHRDPTHAAWEVMARVVHVTRDEEDGVRAGRSAVQWLKAQPPPAKSDPAVSQ
;
A
#
# COMPACT_ATOMS: atom_id res chain seq x y z
N MET A 1 -15.34 -11.21 -8.73
CA MET A 1 -15.46 -9.76 -8.46
C MET A 1 -14.04 -9.23 -8.36
N GLY A 2 -13.62 -8.37 -9.28
CA GLY A 2 -12.31 -7.73 -9.22
C GLY A 2 -12.24 -6.76 -8.05
N GLY A 3 -11.06 -6.58 -7.47
CA GLY A 3 -10.87 -5.58 -6.42
C GLY A 3 -10.85 -4.16 -6.97
N TYR A 4 -10.99 -3.19 -6.07
CA TYR A 4 -11.01 -1.77 -6.42
C TYR A 4 -10.07 -0.97 -5.51
N ALA A 5 -9.53 0.12 -6.06
CA ALA A 5 -8.69 1.05 -5.33
C ALA A 5 -9.52 2.24 -4.81
N LEU A 6 -9.26 2.62 -3.57
CA LEU A 6 -9.69 3.85 -2.93
C LEU A 6 -8.42 4.62 -2.56
N THR A 7 -8.37 5.91 -2.86
CA THR A 7 -7.21 6.75 -2.56
C THR A 7 -7.65 7.96 -1.77
N THR A 8 -6.97 8.22 -0.66
CA THR A 8 -6.93 9.52 0.01
C THR A 8 -5.55 10.14 -0.22
N ASP A 9 -5.35 11.38 0.23
CA ASP A 9 -4.02 12.01 0.19
C ASP A 9 -3.00 11.26 1.07
N GLU A 10 -3.46 10.54 2.10
CA GLU A 10 -2.61 9.90 3.11
C GLU A 10 -2.39 8.40 2.86
N GLU A 11 -3.33 7.72 2.21
CA GLU A 11 -3.29 6.28 2.03
C GLU A 11 -3.89 5.82 0.69
N PHE A 12 -3.20 4.89 0.05
CA PHE A 12 -3.74 4.05 -1.01
C PHE A 12 -4.31 2.77 -0.39
N VAL A 13 -5.56 2.44 -0.69
CA VAL A 13 -6.24 1.26 -0.18
C VAL A 13 -6.81 0.47 -1.35
N TRP A 14 -6.48 -0.81 -1.44
CA TRP A 14 -7.07 -1.75 -2.39
C TRP A 14 -7.81 -2.85 -1.64
N ARG A 15 -9.06 -3.14 -2.04
CA ARG A 15 -9.95 -4.09 -1.34
C ARG A 15 -10.52 -5.13 -2.29
N VAL A 16 -10.58 -6.39 -1.84
CA VAL A 16 -11.36 -7.46 -2.45
C VAL A 16 -11.87 -8.43 -1.39
N GLY A 17 -13.16 -8.75 -1.43
CA GLY A 17 -13.76 -9.68 -0.48
C GLY A 17 -13.43 -9.32 0.97
N ARG A 18 -12.62 -10.16 1.64
CA ARG A 18 -12.18 -9.96 3.03
C ARG A 18 -10.76 -9.39 3.17
N GLY A 19 -10.05 -9.23 2.06
CA GLY A 19 -8.68 -8.76 2.02
C GLY A 19 -8.58 -7.27 1.71
N GLU A 20 -7.60 -6.63 2.33
CA GLU A 20 -7.27 -5.22 2.14
C GLU A 20 -5.76 -5.06 2.08
N VAL A 21 -5.26 -4.47 1.00
CA VAL A 21 -3.86 -4.07 0.83
C VAL A 21 -3.81 -2.56 0.96
N THR A 22 -3.00 -2.04 1.88
CA THR A 22 -2.79 -0.60 2.03
C THR A 22 -1.35 -0.22 1.79
N LEU A 23 -1.17 1.00 1.28
CA LEU A 23 0.11 1.65 1.06
C LEU A 23 0.03 3.05 1.66
N ARG A 24 0.92 3.33 2.60
CA ARG A 24 0.92 4.53 3.43
C ARG A 24 2.32 5.12 3.49
N ARG A 25 2.41 6.46 3.59
CA ARG A 25 3.67 7.12 3.91
C ARG A 25 4.05 6.95 5.39
N ALA A 26 5.30 6.64 5.65
CA ALA A 26 5.88 6.53 7.00
C ALA A 26 7.24 7.26 7.02
N GLY A 27 7.19 8.59 7.23
CA GLY A 27 8.38 9.45 7.17
C GLY A 27 8.97 9.52 5.76
N ASP A 28 10.22 9.06 5.62
CA ASP A 28 10.96 8.96 4.36
C ASP A 28 10.72 7.64 3.61
N ALA A 29 9.90 6.76 4.17
CA ALA A 29 9.61 5.44 3.63
C ALA A 29 8.10 5.20 3.41
N TRP A 30 7.79 4.04 2.87
CA TRP A 30 6.44 3.60 2.51
C TRP A 30 6.13 2.26 3.18
N THR A 31 5.04 2.20 3.94
CA THR A 31 4.57 0.96 4.55
C THR A 31 3.51 0.33 3.66
N VAL A 32 3.71 -0.95 3.31
CA VAL A 32 2.70 -1.78 2.67
C VAL A 32 2.17 -2.77 3.69
N LYS A 33 0.84 -2.82 3.86
CA LYS A 33 0.18 -3.77 4.76
C LYS A 33 -0.82 -4.60 3.97
N TYR A 34 -0.89 -5.89 4.28
CA TYR A 34 -2.02 -6.72 3.88
C TYR A 34 -2.74 -7.22 5.13
N THR A 35 -4.02 -6.95 5.17
CA THR A 35 -4.91 -7.36 6.25
C THR A 35 -6.07 -8.16 5.72
N ALA A 36 -6.59 -9.08 6.52
CA ALA A 36 -7.81 -9.79 6.18
C ALA A 36 -8.69 -10.09 7.40
N VAL A 37 -9.99 -10.22 7.15
CA VAL A 37 -10.93 -10.76 8.14
C VAL A 37 -11.00 -12.27 7.98
N GLY A 38 -10.67 -13.00 9.06
CA GLY A 38 -10.73 -14.46 9.10
C GLY A 38 -12.14 -15.03 8.83
N ARG A 39 -12.23 -16.34 8.62
CA ARG A 39 -13.52 -17.01 8.34
C ARG A 39 -14.57 -16.77 9.42
N LEU A 40 -14.12 -16.64 10.67
CA LEU A 40 -14.94 -16.43 11.87
C LEU A 40 -15.42 -14.97 12.07
N LEU A 41 -15.24 -14.07 11.09
CA LEU A 41 -15.68 -12.66 11.16
C LEU A 41 -15.12 -11.89 12.37
N GLY A 42 -13.98 -12.32 12.90
CA GLY A 42 -13.24 -11.63 13.96
C GLY A 42 -12.59 -10.33 13.48
N PRO A 43 -11.88 -9.61 14.38
CA PRO A 43 -11.18 -8.39 14.03
C PRO A 43 -10.20 -8.63 12.87
N ARG A 44 -10.09 -7.64 12.00
CA ARG A 44 -9.15 -7.66 10.87
C ARG A 44 -7.72 -7.86 11.38
N GLN A 45 -7.05 -8.88 10.84
CA GLN A 45 -5.69 -9.24 11.23
C GLN A 45 -4.70 -8.72 10.19
N VAL A 46 -3.54 -8.23 10.67
CA VAL A 46 -2.39 -7.97 9.80
C VAL A 46 -1.74 -9.30 9.45
N LEU A 47 -1.78 -9.65 8.18
CA LEU A 47 -1.18 -10.88 7.66
C LEU A 47 0.22 -10.64 7.08
N TYR A 48 0.51 -9.39 6.70
CA TYR A 48 1.80 -8.98 6.18
C TYR A 48 2.00 -7.47 6.39
N GLU A 49 3.24 -7.07 6.69
CA GLU A 49 3.67 -5.68 6.75
C GLU A 49 5.13 -5.58 6.30
N ALA A 50 5.42 -4.60 5.45
CA ALA A 50 6.77 -4.28 5.03
C ALA A 50 6.98 -2.77 4.86
N LEU A 51 8.22 -2.35 5.01
CA LEU A 51 8.65 -0.97 4.88
C LEU A 51 9.66 -0.84 3.73
N HIS A 52 9.42 0.07 2.81
CA HIS A 52 10.26 0.30 1.63
C HIS A 52 10.67 1.76 1.53
N ARG A 53 11.97 2.03 1.38
CA ARG A 53 12.46 3.38 1.07
C ARG A 53 12.25 3.77 -0.39
N ASP A 54 12.31 2.78 -1.28
CA ASP A 54 12.06 3.00 -2.71
C ASP A 54 10.54 2.92 -2.99
N PRO A 55 9.92 3.99 -3.54
CA PRO A 55 8.49 3.98 -3.87
C PRO A 55 8.14 2.93 -4.95
N THR A 56 9.05 2.63 -5.87
CA THR A 56 8.87 1.60 -6.90
C THR A 56 8.76 0.22 -6.26
N HIS A 57 9.64 -0.08 -5.29
CA HIS A 57 9.57 -1.34 -4.55
C HIS A 57 8.28 -1.44 -3.73
N ALA A 58 7.81 -0.34 -3.13
CA ALA A 58 6.53 -0.32 -2.44
C ALA A 58 5.36 -0.64 -3.39
N ALA A 59 5.36 -0.07 -4.60
CA ALA A 59 4.33 -0.36 -5.60
C ALA A 59 4.38 -1.81 -6.10
N TRP A 60 5.57 -2.38 -6.28
CA TRP A 60 5.73 -3.81 -6.58
C TRP A 60 5.22 -4.69 -5.46
N GLU A 61 5.45 -4.31 -4.21
CA GLU A 61 4.93 -5.07 -3.06
C GLU A 61 3.40 -5.02 -3.03
N VAL A 62 2.77 -3.86 -3.31
CA VAL A 62 1.32 -3.77 -3.49
C VAL A 62 0.83 -4.73 -4.57
N MET A 63 1.46 -4.72 -5.75
CA MET A 63 1.13 -5.64 -6.84
C MET A 63 1.25 -7.10 -6.39
N ALA A 64 2.36 -7.49 -5.76
CA ALA A 64 2.59 -8.85 -5.28
C ALA A 64 1.53 -9.29 -4.26
N ARG A 65 1.13 -8.40 -3.32
CA ARG A 65 0.06 -8.70 -2.36
C ARG A 65 -1.29 -8.83 -3.05
N VAL A 66 -1.61 -7.99 -4.02
CA VAL A 66 -2.87 -8.09 -4.77
C VAL A 66 -2.94 -9.41 -5.53
N VAL A 67 -1.89 -9.78 -6.29
CA VAL A 67 -1.84 -11.09 -6.98
C VAL A 67 -1.97 -12.25 -5.99
N HIS A 68 -1.33 -12.17 -4.83
CA HIS A 68 -1.44 -13.19 -3.80
C HIS A 68 -2.88 -13.38 -3.32
N VAL A 69 -3.62 -12.27 -3.14
CA VAL A 69 -4.99 -12.28 -2.63
C VAL A 69 -5.99 -12.69 -3.71
N THR A 70 -5.85 -12.21 -4.95
CA THR A 70 -6.80 -12.46 -6.04
C THR A 70 -6.53 -13.76 -6.79
N ARG A 71 -5.26 -14.19 -6.83
CA ARG A 71 -4.75 -15.17 -7.79
C ARG A 71 -4.92 -14.73 -9.24
N ASP A 72 -4.92 -13.42 -9.47
CA ASP A 72 -5.11 -12.77 -10.77
C ASP A 72 -4.03 -11.71 -10.97
N GLU A 73 -3.19 -11.91 -11.99
CA GLU A 73 -2.09 -11.01 -12.35
C GLU A 73 -2.59 -9.68 -12.93
N GLU A 74 -3.71 -9.67 -13.65
CA GLU A 74 -4.25 -8.44 -14.22
C GLU A 74 -4.73 -7.49 -13.13
N ASP A 75 -5.39 -8.02 -12.10
CA ASP A 75 -5.76 -7.29 -10.89
C ASP A 75 -4.51 -6.69 -10.22
N GLY A 76 -3.43 -7.49 -10.14
CA GLY A 76 -2.13 -7.04 -9.63
C GLY A 76 -1.56 -5.87 -10.42
N VAL A 77 -1.50 -5.98 -11.75
CA VAL A 77 -0.94 -4.94 -12.63
C VAL A 77 -1.78 -3.66 -12.54
N ARG A 78 -3.11 -3.75 -12.53
CA ARG A 78 -3.98 -2.57 -12.38
C ARG A 78 -3.76 -1.89 -11.03
N ALA A 79 -3.73 -2.66 -9.94
CA ALA A 79 -3.49 -2.11 -8.60
C ALA A 79 -2.09 -1.48 -8.48
N GLY A 80 -1.06 -2.13 -9.01
CA GLY A 80 0.30 -1.61 -9.03
C GLY A 80 0.40 -0.29 -9.80
N ARG A 81 -0.25 -0.18 -10.97
CA ARG A 81 -0.33 1.08 -11.72
C ARG A 81 -1.01 2.19 -10.92
N SER A 82 -2.13 1.89 -10.27
CA SER A 82 -2.83 2.86 -9.42
C SER A 82 -1.97 3.29 -8.23
N ALA A 83 -1.24 2.37 -7.60
CA ALA A 83 -0.32 2.68 -6.51
C ALA A 83 0.85 3.58 -6.97
N VAL A 84 1.42 3.33 -8.16
CA VAL A 84 2.45 4.21 -8.74
C VAL A 84 1.90 5.62 -8.99
N GLN A 85 0.68 5.75 -9.53
CA GLN A 85 0.07 7.07 -9.74
C GLN A 85 -0.15 7.81 -8.42
N TRP A 86 -0.61 7.10 -7.40
CA TRP A 86 -0.76 7.66 -6.06
C TRP A 86 0.59 8.13 -5.48
N LEU A 87 1.64 7.29 -5.54
CA LEU A 87 2.99 7.65 -5.07
C LEU A 87 3.56 8.88 -5.78
N LYS A 88 3.31 9.03 -7.09
CA LYS A 88 3.75 10.20 -7.87
C LYS A 88 3.00 11.48 -7.50
N ALA A 89 1.77 11.36 -7.02
CA ALA A 89 0.98 12.50 -6.54
C ALA A 89 1.39 12.95 -5.13
N GLN A 90 2.23 12.17 -4.42
CA GLN A 90 2.65 12.50 -3.07
C GLN A 90 3.66 13.66 -3.07
N PRO A 91 3.56 14.58 -2.09
CA PRO A 91 4.53 15.66 -1.98
C PRO A 91 5.93 15.09 -1.71
N PRO A 92 6.99 15.74 -2.23
CA PRO A 92 8.36 15.33 -1.94
C PRO A 92 8.59 15.27 -0.42
N PRO A 93 9.52 14.44 0.07
CA PRO A 93 9.89 14.47 1.48
C PRO A 93 10.18 15.89 1.90
N ALA A 94 9.50 16.33 2.97
CA ALA A 94 9.86 17.58 3.63
C ALA A 94 11.36 17.47 3.90
N LYS A 95 12.13 18.43 3.38
CA LYS A 95 13.54 18.55 3.75
C LYS A 95 13.53 18.66 5.27
N SER A 96 14.09 17.68 5.97
CA SER A 96 14.41 17.87 7.38
C SER A 96 15.31 19.09 7.43
N ASP A 97 14.83 20.18 8.02
CA ASP A 97 15.66 21.34 8.29
C ASP A 97 16.94 20.83 8.95
N PRO A 98 18.13 21.15 8.43
CA PRO A 98 19.35 20.85 9.16
C PRO A 98 19.20 21.56 10.50
N ALA A 99 19.07 20.76 11.55
CA ALA A 99 18.91 21.23 12.91
C ALA A 99 19.92 22.36 13.13
N VAL A 100 19.40 23.52 13.52
CA VAL A 100 20.19 24.63 14.00
C VAL A 100 21.04 24.10 15.15
N SER A 101 22.34 23.89 14.89
CA SER A 101 23.31 23.74 15.96
C SER A 101 23.31 25.04 16.76
N GLN A 102 22.82 24.99 17.99
CA GLN A 102 23.17 25.95 19.04
C GLN A 102 24.06 25.24 20.06
#